data_AF-A0A671PHP2-F1
#
_entry.id   AF-A0A671PHP2-F1
#
_cell.length_a   1.000
_cell.length_b   1.000
_cell.length_c   1.000
_cell.angle_alpha   90.00
_cell.angle_beta   90.00
_cell.angle_gamma   90.00
#
_symmetry.space_group_name_H-M   'P 1'
#
loop_
_entity.id
_entity.type
_entity.pdbx_description
1 polymer ?
#
loop_
_entity_poly.entity_id
_entity_poly.type
_entity_poly.pdbx_seq_one_letter_code
_entity_poly.pdbx_strand_id
1 'polypeptide(L)'
;MPCGHSYCKHCIEIIWSKPTQAGGYACPQCRKNFRHRPVLNVNVTLSKLIEEFQKAGFSPALPPHCYAGPEDVPCDICTEMKLKAVKSCLTCTASYCETHVRQHYTVPALQRHNLVEAINLSHKEDRESQEESKAFKARLTELEAVISLQIYKIANICSDF
;
A
#
# COMPACT_ATOMS: atom_id res chain seq x y z
N MET A 1 -2.99 30.19 10.23
CA MET A 1 -4.22 31.02 10.32
C MET A 1 -4.10 32.01 11.48
N PRO A 2 -4.82 33.14 11.51
CA PRO A 2 -4.78 34.10 12.63
C PRO A 2 -5.20 33.53 13.99
N CYS A 3 -5.96 32.43 14.00
CA CYS A 3 -6.33 31.69 15.21
C CYS A 3 -5.24 30.73 15.74
N GLY A 4 -4.04 30.71 15.17
CA GLY A 4 -2.94 29.82 15.58
C GLY A 4 -2.97 28.42 14.95
N HIS A 5 -4.14 27.92 14.53
CA HIS A 5 -4.22 26.63 13.84
C HIS A 5 -3.57 26.64 12.45
N SER A 6 -2.92 25.52 12.11
CA SER A 6 -2.15 25.32 10.87
C SER A 6 -2.77 24.18 10.06
N TYR A 7 -2.87 24.38 8.75
CA TYR A 7 -3.44 23.42 7.80
C TYR A 7 -2.63 23.45 6.50
N CYS A 8 -2.69 22.37 5.73
CA CYS A 8 -2.21 22.40 4.36
C CYS A 8 -3.04 23.40 3.53
N LYS A 9 -2.41 24.14 2.61
CA LYS A 9 -3.07 25.16 1.80
C LYS A 9 -4.27 24.58 1.03
N HIS A 10 -4.06 23.45 0.38
CA HIS A 10 -5.10 22.75 -0.38
C HIS A 10 -6.30 22.35 0.50
N CYS A 11 -6.03 21.82 1.69
CA CYS A 11 -7.04 21.35 2.64
C CYS A 11 -7.97 22.49 3.09
N ILE A 12 -7.39 23.63 3.47
CA ILE A 12 -8.18 24.79 3.92
C ILE A 12 -8.95 25.44 2.76
N GLU A 13 -8.39 25.42 1.55
CA GLU A 13 -9.05 25.91 0.34
C GLU A 13 -10.27 25.06 -0.04
N ILE A 14 -10.17 23.73 0.03
CA ILE A 14 -11.33 22.84 -0.19
C ILE A 14 -12.45 23.16 0.81
N ILE A 15 -12.10 23.31 2.09
CA ILE A 15 -13.08 23.58 3.14
C ILE A 15 -13.81 24.90 2.89
N TRP A 16 -13.08 25.97 2.54
CA TRP A 16 -13.67 27.27 2.21
C TRP A 16 -14.40 27.31 0.87
N SER A 17 -14.11 26.37 -0.04
CA SER A 17 -14.80 26.27 -1.34
C SER A 17 -16.15 25.56 -1.25
N LYS A 18 -16.44 24.85 -0.14
CA LYS A 18 -17.74 24.20 0.05
C LYS A 18 -18.78 25.25 0.47
N PRO A 19 -19.90 25.39 -0.25
CA PRO A 19 -20.98 26.29 0.13
C PRO A 19 -21.68 25.76 1.38
N THR A 20 -21.19 26.15 2.55
CA THR A 20 -21.89 25.96 3.82
C THR A 20 -22.71 27.19 4.14
N GLN A 21 -23.88 26.99 4.78
CA GLN A 21 -24.92 27.99 5.06
C GLN A 21 -24.44 29.26 5.80
N ALA A 22 -23.20 29.29 6.31
CA ALA A 22 -22.64 30.43 7.04
C ALA A 22 -21.84 31.42 6.17
N GLY A 23 -21.61 31.15 4.88
CA GLY A 23 -20.95 32.08 3.94
C GLY A 23 -19.58 32.63 4.40
N GLY A 24 -18.94 31.97 5.38
CA GLY A 24 -17.86 32.53 6.17
C GLY A 24 -16.60 31.67 6.13
N TYR A 25 -15.46 32.34 6.21
CA TYR A 25 -14.16 31.68 6.35
C TYR A 25 -14.00 31.28 7.81
N ALA A 26 -14.32 30.03 8.17
CA ALA A 26 -14.20 29.54 9.53
C ALA A 26 -12.95 28.67 9.73
N CYS A 27 -12.41 28.65 10.95
CA CYS A 27 -11.41 27.66 11.35
C CYS A 27 -12.09 26.31 11.64
N PRO A 28 -11.67 25.20 11.00
CA PRO A 28 -12.26 23.88 11.24
C PRO A 28 -12.14 23.39 12.69
N GLN A 29 -11.06 23.77 13.39
CA GLN A 29 -10.77 23.27 14.73
C GLN A 29 -11.46 24.07 15.85
N CYS A 30 -11.35 25.40 15.83
CA CYS A 30 -11.92 26.24 16.89
C CYS A 30 -13.19 26.99 16.49
N ARG A 31 -13.66 26.81 15.25
CA ARG A 31 -14.88 27.44 14.69
C ARG A 31 -14.87 28.97 14.72
N LYS A 32 -13.71 29.60 14.93
CA LYS A 32 -13.56 31.06 14.84
C LYS A 32 -13.88 31.51 13.41
N ASN A 33 -14.84 32.42 13.29
CA ASN A 33 -15.32 32.94 12.00
C ASN A 33 -14.54 34.20 11.62
N PHE A 34 -14.18 34.31 10.34
CA PHE A 34 -13.52 35.48 9.77
C PHE A 34 -14.44 36.16 8.75
N ARG A 35 -14.60 37.49 8.87
CA ARG A 35 -15.48 38.29 7.99
C ARG A 35 -15.00 38.35 6.54
N HIS A 36 -13.69 38.26 6.34
CA HIS A 36 -13.04 38.20 5.03
C HIS A 36 -12.10 36.99 4.99
N ARG A 37 -11.67 36.60 3.79
CA ARG A 37 -10.71 35.51 3.61
C ARG A 37 -9.43 35.83 4.38
N PRO A 38 -9.08 35.07 5.44
CA PRO A 38 -7.91 35.39 6.23
C PRO A 38 -6.65 35.08 5.41
N VAL A 39 -5.65 35.93 5.56
CA VAL A 39 -4.33 35.70 4.95
C VAL A 39 -3.70 34.46 5.60
N LEU A 40 -3.26 33.53 4.76
CA LEU A 40 -2.59 32.31 5.18
C LEU A 40 -1.07 32.53 5.12
N ASN A 41 -0.42 32.47 6.29
CA ASN A 41 1.02 32.45 6.40
C ASN A 41 1.51 31.02 6.58
N VAL A 42 2.66 30.69 5.96
CA VAL A 42 3.34 29.42 6.18
C VAL A 42 3.89 29.39 7.61
N ASN A 43 3.64 28.30 8.32
CA ASN A 43 4.24 28.07 9.62
C ASN A 43 5.65 27.52 9.44
N VAL A 44 6.65 28.42 9.43
CA VAL A 44 8.05 28.10 9.17
C VAL A 44 8.58 27.04 10.14
N THR A 45 8.18 27.08 11.41
CA THR A 45 8.58 26.08 12.41
C THR A 45 8.05 24.70 12.06
N LEU A 46 6.75 24.60 11.75
CA LEU A 46 6.14 23.34 11.33
C LEU A 46 6.77 22.80 10.04
N SER A 47 7.06 23.69 9.07
CA SER A 47 7.76 23.33 7.83
C SER A 47 9.14 22.75 8.09
N LYS A 48 9.95 23.39 8.94
CA LYS A 48 11.28 22.88 9.32
C LYS A 48 11.21 21.51 9.98
N LEU A 49 10.26 21.31 10.89
CA LEU A 49 10.08 20.01 11.53
C LEU A 49 9.73 18.93 10.49
N ILE A 50 8.79 19.21 9.58
CA ILE A 50 8.42 18.28 8.49
C ILE A 50 9.63 17.95 7.62
N GLU A 51 10.46 18.93 7.27
CA GLU A 51 11.70 18.72 6.52
C GLU A 51 12.70 17.85 7.27
N GLU A 52 12.87 18.05 8.58
CA GLU A 52 13.74 17.23 9.43
C GLU A 52 13.23 15.79 9.52
N PHE A 53 11.92 15.58 9.67
CA PHE A 53 11.31 14.25 9.62
C PHE A 53 11.58 13.58 8.26
N GLN A 54 11.40 14.30 7.15
CA GLN A 54 11.68 13.77 5.81
C GLN A 54 13.16 13.42 5.62
N LYS A 55 14.09 14.25 6.09
CA LYS A 55 15.54 13.98 6.06
C LYS A 55 15.92 12.77 6.93
N ALA A 56 15.24 12.56 8.04
CA ALA A 56 15.39 11.39 8.91
C ALA A 56 14.73 10.12 8.33
N GLY A 57 14.24 10.16 7.08
CA GLY A 57 13.63 9.02 6.40
C GLY A 57 12.14 8.83 6.68
N PHE A 58 11.53 9.72 7.48
CA PHE A 58 10.08 9.77 7.68
C PHE A 58 9.45 10.57 6.54
N SER A 59 9.39 9.96 5.36
CA SER A 59 8.59 10.48 4.26
C SER A 59 7.09 10.28 4.56
N PRO A 60 6.22 11.30 4.40
CA PRO A 60 4.78 11.09 4.41
C PRO A 60 4.30 10.26 3.20
N ALA A 61 5.12 10.13 2.16
CA ALA A 61 4.88 9.16 1.11
C ALA A 61 5.24 7.77 1.64
N LEU A 62 4.25 6.89 1.69
CA LEU A 62 4.49 5.47 1.96
C LEU A 62 5.55 4.93 0.99
N PRO A 63 6.42 4.00 1.44
CA PRO A 63 7.35 3.34 0.55
C PRO A 63 6.67 2.78 -0.71
N PRO A 64 7.36 2.68 -1.86
CA PRO A 64 6.78 2.18 -3.11
C PRO A 64 6.07 0.83 -2.97
N HIS A 65 6.58 -0.05 -2.10
CA HIS A 65 6.04 -1.39 -1.83
C HIS A 65 4.71 -1.40 -1.06
N CYS A 66 4.25 -0.25 -0.55
CA CYS A 66 2.95 -0.12 0.09
C CYS A 66 1.82 0.19 -0.90
N TYR A 67 2.15 0.62 -2.12
CA TYR A 67 1.17 0.81 -3.19
C TYR A 67 0.87 -0.53 -3.86
N ALA A 68 -0.36 -0.68 -4.33
CA ALA A 68 -0.74 -1.89 -5.05
C ALA A 68 -0.03 -1.92 -6.41
N GLY A 69 0.80 -2.94 -6.63
CA GLY A 69 1.34 -3.26 -7.94
C GLY A 69 0.32 -3.97 -8.84
N PRO A 70 0.70 -4.32 -10.08
CA PRO A 70 -0.18 -5.03 -11.01
C PRO A 70 -0.69 -6.37 -10.47
N GLU A 71 0.10 -7.03 -9.62
CA GLU A 71 -0.21 -8.33 -9.04
C GLU A 71 -0.92 -8.25 -7.68
N ASP A 72 -1.03 -7.06 -7.09
CA ASP A 72 -1.61 -6.88 -5.77
C ASP A 72 -3.10 -6.54 -5.84
N VAL A 73 -3.86 -6.98 -4.84
CA VAL A 73 -5.24 -6.51 -4.65
C VAL A 73 -5.20 -5.08 -4.10
N PRO A 74 -5.79 -4.09 -4.78
CA PRO A 74 -5.81 -2.72 -4.29
C PRO A 74 -6.85 -2.53 -3.17
N CYS A 75 -6.59 -1.60 -2.26
CA CYS A 75 -7.57 -1.21 -1.25
C CYS A 75 -8.74 -0.44 -1.88
N ASP A 76 -9.97 -0.84 -1.56
CA ASP A 76 -11.20 -0.25 -2.12
C ASP A 76 -11.57 1.10 -1.52
N ILE A 77 -11.02 1.43 -0.35
CA ILE A 77 -11.32 2.67 0.37
C ILE A 77 -10.39 3.82 -0.04
N CYS A 78 -9.20 3.51 -0.57
CA CYS A 78 -8.26 4.53 -1.06
C CYS A 78 -8.76 5.12 -2.39
N THR A 79 -8.86 6.44 -2.49
CA THR A 79 -9.44 7.14 -3.65
C THR A 79 -8.43 7.55 -4.73
N GLU A 80 -7.21 7.94 -4.37
CA GLU A 80 -6.22 8.42 -5.34
C GLU A 80 -5.16 7.34 -5.61
N MET A 81 -4.18 7.21 -4.72
CA MET A 81 -3.18 6.14 -4.77
C MET A 81 -3.69 4.94 -3.97
N LYS A 82 -4.05 3.86 -4.67
CA LYS A 82 -4.52 2.65 -4.02
C LYS A 82 -3.36 1.91 -3.37
N LEU A 83 -3.44 1.78 -2.03
CA LEU A 83 -2.51 0.98 -1.26
C LEU A 83 -2.79 -0.51 -1.44
N LYS A 84 -1.76 -1.33 -1.29
CA LYS A 84 -1.88 -2.79 -1.27
C LYS A 84 -2.83 -3.21 -0.14
N ALA A 85 -3.82 -4.03 -0.46
CA ALA A 85 -4.69 -4.64 0.51
C ALA A 85 -3.94 -5.76 1.25
N VAL A 86 -4.15 -5.83 2.56
CA VAL A 86 -3.60 -6.90 3.42
C VAL A 86 -4.68 -7.90 3.81
N LYS A 87 -5.94 -7.45 3.88
CA LYS A 87 -7.10 -8.28 4.21
C LYS A 87 -8.30 -7.90 3.35
N SER A 88 -9.12 -8.90 3.04
CA SER A 88 -10.42 -8.73 2.41
C SER A 88 -11.51 -9.21 3.36
N CYS A 89 -12.58 -8.44 3.46
CA CYS A 89 -13.73 -8.76 4.28
C CYS A 89 -14.79 -9.44 3.43
N LEU A 90 -15.17 -10.68 3.77
CA LEU A 90 -16.21 -11.41 3.07
C LEU A 90 -17.60 -10.82 3.30
N THR A 91 -17.81 -10.18 4.45
CA THR A 91 -19.09 -9.53 4.80
C THR A 91 -19.27 -8.21 4.05
N CYS A 92 -18.22 -7.40 3.94
CA CYS A 92 -18.25 -6.12 3.20
C CYS A 92 -18.00 -6.29 1.71
N THR A 93 -17.54 -7.48 1.27
CA THR A 93 -17.07 -7.75 -0.11
C THR A 93 -16.06 -6.71 -0.59
N ALA A 94 -15.12 -6.34 0.29
CA ALA A 94 -14.17 -5.25 0.05
C ALA A 94 -12.79 -5.57 0.64
N SER A 95 -11.75 -4.96 0.07
CA SER A 95 -10.34 -5.16 0.39
C SER A 95 -9.72 -3.91 1.02
N TYR A 96 -8.90 -4.12 2.04
CA TYR A 96 -8.42 -3.07 2.94
C TYR A 96 -6.91 -3.12 3.11
N CYS A 97 -6.26 -1.95 3.01
CA CYS A 97 -4.87 -1.78 3.43
C CYS A 97 -4.76 -1.75 4.97
N GLU A 98 -3.53 -1.78 5.48
CA GLU A 98 -3.21 -1.77 6.93
C GLU A 98 -3.96 -0.70 7.71
N THR A 99 -4.15 0.49 7.12
CA THR A 99 -4.82 1.61 7.79
C THR A 99 -6.33 1.40 7.84
N HIS A 100 -6.95 0.94 6.74
CA HIS A 100 -8.40 0.80 6.66
C HIS A 100 -8.92 -0.48 7.30
N VAL A 101 -8.10 -1.54 7.40
CA VAL A 101 -8.49 -2.78 8.10
C VAL A 101 -8.61 -2.56 9.61
N ARG A 102 -7.90 -1.57 10.18
CA ARG A 102 -7.96 -1.26 11.63
C ARG A 102 -9.37 -1.04 12.15
N GLN A 103 -10.27 -0.48 11.33
CA GLN A 103 -11.66 -0.27 11.72
C GLN A 103 -12.39 -1.58 12.06
N HIS A 104 -12.02 -2.69 11.40
CA HIS A 104 -12.57 -4.00 11.71
C HIS A 104 -12.11 -4.52 13.08
N TYR A 105 -10.99 -4.05 13.60
CA TYR A 105 -10.51 -4.43 14.93
C TYR A 105 -10.97 -3.47 16.03
N THR A 106 -11.26 -2.21 15.70
CA THR A 106 -11.55 -1.17 16.70
C THR A 106 -13.03 -0.81 16.83
N VAL A 107 -13.86 -1.05 15.81
CA VAL A 107 -15.30 -0.72 15.85
C VAL A 107 -16.11 -1.98 16.19
N PRO A 108 -16.87 -2.01 17.31
CA PRO A 108 -17.60 -3.21 17.75
C PRO A 108 -18.55 -3.83 16.73
N ALA A 109 -19.14 -3.00 15.86
CA ALA A 109 -20.01 -3.47 14.78
C ALA A 109 -19.24 -4.30 13.73
N LEU A 110 -17.99 -3.94 13.46
CA LEU A 110 -17.16 -4.53 12.40
C LEU A 110 -16.29 -5.70 12.90
N GLN A 111 -16.10 -5.84 14.22
CA GLN A 111 -15.31 -6.93 14.81
C GLN A 111 -15.85 -8.34 14.53
N ARG A 112 -17.14 -8.45 14.18
CA ARG A 112 -17.77 -9.74 13.84
C ARG A 112 -17.60 -10.11 12.36
N HIS A 113 -17.04 -9.22 11.56
CA HIS A 113 -16.86 -9.46 10.14
C HIS A 113 -15.73 -10.47 9.89
N ASN A 114 -15.88 -11.29 8.86
CA ASN A 114 -14.87 -12.29 8.50
C ASN A 114 -13.82 -11.68 7.57
N LEU A 115 -12.59 -11.57 8.07
CA LEU A 115 -11.43 -11.08 7.33
C LEU A 115 -10.53 -12.25 6.89
N VAL A 116 -10.29 -12.35 5.59
CA VAL A 116 -9.33 -13.28 4.97
C VAL A 116 -8.14 -12.52 4.40
N GLU A 117 -7.05 -13.22 4.09
CA GLU A 117 -5.91 -12.62 3.40
C GLU A 117 -6.32 -12.13 2.01
N ALA A 118 -5.89 -10.91 1.65
CA ALA A 118 -6.14 -10.36 0.33
C ALA A 118 -5.20 -11.02 -0.69
N ILE A 119 -5.70 -12.03 -1.38
CA ILE A 119 -4.99 -12.74 -2.45
C ILE A 119 -5.57 -12.38 -3.80
N ASN A 120 -4.68 -12.07 -4.75
CA ASN A 120 -5.09 -11.89 -6.14
C ASN A 120 -5.30 -13.27 -6.78
N LEU A 121 -6.56 -13.64 -6.97
CA LEU A 121 -6.94 -14.99 -7.42
C LEU A 121 -6.38 -15.33 -8.81
N SER A 122 -6.19 -14.34 -9.70
CA SER A 122 -5.64 -14.57 -11.04
C SER A 122 -4.20 -15.07 -11.02
N HIS A 123 -3.40 -14.65 -10.03
CA HIS A 123 -1.99 -15.04 -9.95
C HIS A 123 -1.74 -16.26 -9.06
N LYS A 124 -2.74 -16.74 -8.30
CA LYS A 124 -2.54 -17.93 -7.47
C LYS A 124 -2.41 -19.18 -8.34
N GLU A 125 -3.30 -19.33 -9.31
CA GLU A 125 -3.27 -20.42 -10.29
C GLU A 125 -1.98 -20.38 -11.13
N ASP A 126 -1.56 -19.18 -11.56
CA ASP A 126 -0.31 -18.97 -12.30
C ASP A 126 0.94 -19.29 -11.46
N ARG A 127 0.95 -18.90 -10.17
CA ARG A 127 2.10 -19.09 -9.28
C ARG A 127 2.27 -20.55 -8.89
N GLU A 128 1.18 -21.26 -8.56
CA GLU A 128 1.18 -22.70 -8.32
C GLU A 128 1.65 -23.47 -9.59
N SER A 129 1.11 -23.11 -10.77
CA SER A 129 1.51 -23.72 -12.04
C SER A 129 2.97 -23.44 -12.42
N GLN A 130 3.47 -22.23 -12.16
CA GLN A 130 4.87 -21.89 -12.41
C GLN A 130 5.83 -22.55 -11.42
N GLU A 131 5.43 -22.74 -10.17
CA GLU A 131 6.24 -23.40 -9.15
C GLU A 131 6.36 -24.91 -9.44
N GLU A 132 5.28 -25.55 -9.87
CA GLU A 132 5.29 -26.91 -10.40
C GLU A 132 6.17 -27.03 -11.65
N SER A 133 6.05 -26.09 -12.60
CA SER A 133 6.87 -26.07 -13.82
C SER A 133 8.36 -25.88 -13.52
N LYS A 134 8.71 -25.03 -12.55
CA LYS A 134 10.09 -24.82 -12.08
C LYS A 134 10.64 -26.08 -11.41
N ALA A 135 9.86 -26.72 -10.54
CA ALA A 135 10.25 -27.96 -9.87
C ALA A 135 10.49 -29.09 -10.89
N PHE A 136 9.65 -29.20 -11.92
CA PHE A 136 9.83 -30.17 -12.99
C PHE A 136 11.10 -29.89 -13.82
N LYS A 137 11.33 -28.63 -14.21
CA LYS A 137 12.55 -28.23 -14.93
C LYS A 137 13.83 -28.49 -14.13
N ALA A 138 13.83 -28.25 -12.82
CA ALA A 138 14.97 -28.54 -11.95
C ALA A 138 15.32 -30.04 -11.94
N ARG A 139 14.30 -30.90 -11.85
CA ARG A 139 14.50 -32.36 -11.93
C ARG A 139 15.02 -32.83 -13.29
N LEU A 140 14.56 -32.21 -14.38
CA LEU A 140 15.10 -32.48 -15.72
C LEU A 140 16.58 -32.11 -15.82
N THR A 141 16.98 -30.96 -15.27
CA THR A 141 18.39 -30.53 -15.29
C THR A 141 19.28 -31.44 -14.44
N GLU A 142 18.77 -31.93 -13.30
CA GLU A 142 19.48 -32.94 -12.51
C GLU A 142 19.66 -34.26 -13.28
N LEU A 143 18.61 -34.73 -13.97
CA LEU A 143 18.68 -35.94 -14.79
C LEU A 143 19.67 -35.78 -15.95
N GLU A 144 19.66 -34.65 -16.64
CA GLU A 144 20.60 -34.33 -17.72
C GLU A 144 22.05 -34.34 -17.20
N ALA A 145 22.31 -33.76 -16.04
CA ALA A 145 23.64 -33.77 -15.42
C ALA A 145 24.11 -35.18 -15.07
N VAL A 146 23.21 -36.03 -14.53
CA VAL A 146 23.51 -37.44 -14.22
C VAL A 146 23.82 -38.21 -15.50
N ILE A 147 23.04 -38.01 -16.56
CA ILE A 147 23.25 -38.65 -17.86
C ILE A 147 24.60 -38.22 -18.45
N SER A 148 24.94 -36.93 -18.43
CA SER A 148 26.23 -36.43 -18.91
C SER A 148 27.41 -37.02 -18.13
N LEU A 149 27.31 -37.12 -16.80
CA LEU A 149 28.34 -37.75 -15.97
C LEU A 149 28.49 -39.24 -16.28
N GLN A 150 27.38 -39.93 -16.55
CA GLN A 150 27.42 -41.35 -16.89
C GLN A 150 28.01 -41.59 -18.28
N ILE A 151 27.67 -40.76 -19.26
CA ILE A 151 28.29 -40.78 -20.59
C ILE A 151 29.79 -40.53 -20.49
N TYR A 152 30.21 -39.55 -19.69
CA TYR A 152 31.63 -39.24 -19.49
C TYR A 152 32.38 -40.41 -18.83
N LYS A 153 31.79 -41.06 -17.83
CA LYS A 153 32.36 -42.27 -17.21
C LYS A 153 32.47 -43.42 -18.21
N ILE A 154 31.44 -43.67 -19.01
CA ILE A 154 31.46 -44.71 -20.05
C ILE A 154 32.55 -44.43 -21.09
N ALA A 155 32.67 -43.17 -21.54
CA ALA A 155 33.70 -42.77 -22.50
C ALA A 155 35.12 -43.00 -21.95
N ASN A 156 35.36 -42.68 -20.68
CA ASN A 156 36.66 -42.92 -20.04
C ASN A 156 36.95 -44.42 -19.83
N ILE A 157 35.95 -45.24 -19.49
CA ILE A 157 36.13 -46.70 -19.35
C ILE A 157 36.51 -47.34 -20.70
N CYS A 158 35.96 -46.86 -21.81
CA CYS A 158 36.32 -47.30 -23.16
C CYS A 158 37.70 -46.81 -23.64
N SER A 159 38.36 -45.91 -22.89
CA SER A 159 39.68 -45.37 -23.23
C SER A 159 40.84 -46.13 -22.56
N ASP A 160 40.54 -47.01 -21.61
CA ASP A 160 41.49 -47.80 -20.81
C ASP A 160 41.61 -49.28 -21.27
N PHE A 161 41.06 -49.63 -22.44
CA PHE A 161 41.17 -50.93 -23.12
C PHE A 161 41.73 -50.75 -24.54
#